data_AF-A0A2D9CHA4-F1
#
_entry.id   AF-A0A2D9CHA4-F1
#
_cell.length_a   1.000
_cell.length_b   1.000
_cell.length_c   1.000
_cell.angle_alpha   90.00
_cell.angle_beta   90.00
_cell.angle_gamma   90.00
#
_symmetry.space_group_name_H-M   'P 1'
#
loop_
_entity.id
_entity.type
_entity.pdbx_description
1 polymer ?
#
loop_
_entity_poly.entity_id
_entity_poly.type
_entity_poly.pdbx_seq_one_letter_code
_entity_poly.pdbx_strand_id
1 'polypeptide(L)'
;MSRNLALPYFALPPAEYDQRYFSELVRSFTVYLAQQQNPGEGRNTGLVLTALQTDDSGLETGALFQQQGFVKIVLINTPHVRGSSGTGEVGLVTVVTT
;
A
#
# COMPACT_ATOMS: atom_id res chain seq x y z
N MET A 1 -3.60 8.92 7.78
CA MET A 1 -3.31 10.29 8.26
C MET A 1 -3.21 10.27 9.78
N SER A 2 -2.12 10.78 10.36
CA SER A 2 -1.85 10.74 11.81
C SER A 2 -2.79 11.69 12.57
N ARG A 3 -3.36 11.24 13.69
CA ARG A 3 -4.09 12.10 14.62
C ARG A 3 -3.04 12.95 15.38
N ASN A 4 -3.37 14.20 15.72
CA ASN A 4 -2.55 15.15 16.48
C ASN A 4 -1.57 16.07 15.73
N LEU A 5 -1.66 16.16 14.40
CA LEU A 5 -0.92 17.17 13.65
C LEU A 5 -1.63 18.53 13.72
N ALA A 6 -0.92 19.56 14.20
CA ALA A 6 -1.45 20.92 14.21
C ALA A 6 -1.77 21.35 12.78
N LEU A 7 -3.05 21.62 12.50
CA LEU A 7 -3.50 22.02 11.17
C LEU A 7 -2.91 23.41 10.85
N PRO A 8 -2.12 23.56 9.78
CA PRO A 8 -1.64 24.87 9.38
C PRO A 8 -2.82 25.73 8.92
N TYR A 9 -2.98 26.91 9.51
CA TYR A 9 -3.98 27.89 9.12
C TYR A 9 -3.41 28.80 8.04
N PHE A 10 -4.19 29.06 6.99
CA PHE A 10 -3.85 30.03 5.94
C PHE A 10 -4.70 31.27 6.14
N ALA A 11 -4.06 32.40 6.42
CA ALA A 11 -4.75 33.69 6.54
C ALA A 11 -5.19 34.22 5.18
N LEU A 12 -6.29 34.99 5.17
CA LEU A 12 -6.77 35.69 3.98
C LEU A 12 -5.71 36.71 3.50
N PRO A 13 -5.48 36.83 2.18
CA PRO A 13 -4.47 37.73 1.66
C PRO A 13 -4.85 39.20 1.90
N PRO A 14 -3.88 40.05 2.31
CA PRO A 14 -4.09 41.49 2.37
C PRO A 14 -4.26 42.08 0.96
N ALA A 15 -4.99 43.20 0.86
CA ALA A 15 -5.21 43.91 -0.41
C ALA A 15 -3.92 44.55 -0.96
N GLU A 16 -2.97 44.80 -0.08
CA GLU A 16 -1.66 45.37 -0.38
C GLU A 16 -0.56 44.36 -0.07
N TYR A 17 0.60 44.53 -0.68
CA TYR A 17 1.75 43.67 -0.42
C TYR A 17 2.23 43.81 1.03
N ASP A 18 2.16 42.72 1.80
CA ASP A 18 2.72 42.64 3.15
C ASP A 18 3.75 41.50 3.25
N GLN A 19 5.01 41.86 3.49
CA GLN A 19 6.11 40.91 3.64
C GLN A 19 5.90 39.95 4.82
N ARG A 20 5.25 40.41 5.90
CA ARG A 20 4.96 39.59 7.08
C ARG A 20 3.96 38.50 6.74
N TYR A 21 2.90 38.83 5.99
CA TYR A 21 1.93 37.87 5.51
C TYR A 21 2.59 36.72 4.72
N PHE A 22 3.44 37.06 3.75
CA PHE A 22 4.15 36.03 2.96
C PHE A 22 5.10 35.19 3.80
N SER A 23 5.74 35.76 4.83
CA SER A 23 6.60 35.00 5.76
C SER A 23 5.80 33.96 6.57
N GLU A 24 4.59 34.30 7.01
CA GLU A 24 3.72 33.36 7.72
C GLU A 24 3.17 32.28 6.80
N LEU A 25 2.85 32.63 5.56
CA LEU A 25 2.38 31.72 4.51
C LEU A 25 3.46 30.69 4.15
N VAL A 26 4.72 31.11 3.99
CA VAL A 26 5.85 30.20 3.77
C VAL A 26 6.06 29.28 4.98
N ARG A 27 5.92 29.81 6.20
CA ARG A 27 6.03 29.02 7.43
C ARG A 27 4.95 27.95 7.54
N SER A 28 3.69 28.30 7.26
CA SER A 28 2.57 27.36 7.30
C SER A 28 2.72 26.27 6.22
N PHE A 29 3.20 26.61 5.03
CA PHE A 29 3.53 25.63 3.99
C PHE A 29 4.68 24.70 4.36
N THR A 30 5.72 25.21 5.00
CA THR A 30 6.87 24.38 5.43
C THR A 30 6.41 23.35 6.46
N VAL A 31 5.55 23.75 7.41
CA VAL A 31 4.95 22.84 8.38
C VAL A 31 4.08 21.80 7.67
N TYR A 32 3.23 22.21 6.74
CA TYR A 32 2.41 21.29 5.94
C TYR A 32 3.25 20.24 5.18
N LEU A 33 4.33 20.68 4.51
CA LEU A 33 5.21 19.78 3.77
C LEU A 33 5.94 18.80 4.69
N ALA A 34 6.45 19.25 5.82
CA ALA A 34 7.10 18.38 6.81
C ALA A 34 6.13 17.32 7.36
N GLN A 35 4.86 17.71 7.55
CA GLN A 35 3.77 16.83 7.96
C GLN A 35 3.38 15.80 6.89
N GLN A 36 3.43 16.20 5.61
CA GLN A 36 3.12 15.30 4.50
C GLN A 36 4.25 14.31 4.20
N GLN A 37 5.51 14.69 4.44
CA GLN A 37 6.67 13.79 4.29
C GLN A 37 6.87 12.86 5.48
N ASN A 38 6.46 13.28 6.68
CA ASN A 38 6.48 12.44 7.89
C ASN A 38 5.06 12.19 8.40
N PRO A 39 4.20 11.54 7.60
CA PRO A 39 2.90 11.12 8.09
C PRO A 39 3.18 10.05 9.14
N GLY A 40 3.10 10.42 10.42
CA GLY A 40 3.22 9.48 11.52
C GLY A 40 2.17 8.36 11.46
N GLU A 41 2.01 7.60 12.54
CA GLU A 41 1.10 6.45 12.60
C GLU A 41 -0.31 6.78 12.06
N GLY A 42 -0.67 6.18 10.92
CA GLY A 42 -1.95 6.39 10.29
C GLY A 42 -3.04 5.54 10.94
N ARG A 43 -4.05 6.17 11.55
CA ARG A 43 -5.30 5.49 11.93
C ARG A 43 -6.31 5.63 10.81
N ASN A 44 -6.63 4.53 10.13
CA ASN A 44 -7.60 4.49 9.05
C ASN A 44 -8.88 3.80 9.54
N THR A 45 -10.04 4.44 9.37
CA THR A 45 -11.35 3.83 9.66
C THR A 45 -11.79 2.88 8.54
N GLY A 46 -11.28 3.10 7.32
CA GLY A 46 -11.46 2.22 6.18
C GLY A 46 -10.23 2.29 5.29
N LEU A 47 -9.84 1.14 4.74
CA LEU A 47 -8.72 0.99 3.81
C LEU A 47 -9.18 -0.02 2.74
N VAL A 48 -9.09 0.37 1.47
CA VAL A 48 -9.35 -0.54 0.35
C VAL A 48 -8.02 -0.75 -0.38
N LEU A 49 -7.50 -1.96 -0.27
CA LEU A 49 -6.28 -2.37 -0.97
C LEU A 49 -6.66 -3.02 -2.29
N THR A 50 -6.55 -2.27 -3.38
CA THR A 50 -6.80 -2.77 -4.73
C THR A 50 -5.56 -3.48 -5.27
N ALA A 51 -5.77 -4.51 -6.09
CA ALA A 51 -4.68 -5.26 -6.75
C ALA A 51 -3.69 -5.98 -5.82
N LEU A 52 -4.11 -6.43 -4.63
CA LEU A 52 -3.29 -7.36 -3.83
C LEU A 52 -3.09 -8.67 -4.60
N GLN A 53 -1.84 -9.14 -4.63
CA GLN A 53 -1.52 -10.46 -5.18
C GLN A 53 -2.08 -11.56 -4.27
N THR A 54 -2.32 -12.74 -4.86
CA THR A 54 -2.87 -13.91 -4.15
C THR A 54 -1.82 -14.77 -3.43
N ASP A 55 -0.54 -14.42 -3.60
CA ASP A 55 0.63 -15.15 -3.14
C ASP A 55 1.76 -14.19 -2.77
N ASP A 56 2.81 -14.72 -2.12
CA ASP A 56 3.99 -13.98 -1.68
C ASP A 56 5.15 -14.02 -2.69
N SER A 57 4.91 -14.52 -3.92
CA SER A 57 5.97 -14.73 -4.90
C SER A 57 6.42 -13.43 -5.56
N GLY A 58 7.72 -13.13 -5.43
CA GLY A 58 8.33 -11.92 -5.99
C GLY A 58 8.05 -10.65 -5.18
N LEU A 59 7.43 -10.77 -4.02
CA LEU A 59 7.20 -9.67 -3.09
C LEU A 59 8.36 -9.52 -2.10
N GLU A 60 8.62 -8.27 -1.71
CA GLU A 60 9.58 -7.96 -0.66
C GLU A 60 9.06 -8.37 0.73
N THR A 61 9.98 -8.62 1.67
CA THR A 61 9.60 -8.92 3.06
C THR A 61 8.87 -7.73 3.67
N GLY A 62 7.71 -7.97 4.29
CA GLY A 62 6.86 -6.91 4.83
C GLY A 62 5.77 -6.41 3.86
N ALA A 63 5.80 -6.81 2.59
CA ALA A 63 4.72 -6.51 1.65
C ALA A 63 3.41 -7.20 2.06
N LEU A 64 2.29 -6.60 1.66
CA LEU A 64 0.95 -7.16 1.86
C LEU A 64 0.51 -7.96 0.64
N PHE A 65 -0.11 -9.11 0.89
CA PHE A 65 -0.78 -9.92 -0.12
C PHE A 65 -2.08 -10.48 0.45
N GLN A 66 -2.97 -10.94 -0.42
CA GLN A 66 -4.22 -11.57 -0.07
C GLN A 66 -4.09 -13.09 -0.26
N GLN A 67 -4.70 -13.88 0.61
CA GLN A 67 -4.81 -15.31 0.40
C GLN A 67 -6.14 -15.79 0.95
N GLN A 68 -6.97 -16.38 0.10
CA GLN A 68 -8.28 -16.94 0.49
C GLN A 68 -9.16 -15.95 1.29
N GLY A 69 -9.08 -14.66 0.99
CA GLY A 69 -9.86 -13.61 1.66
C GLY A 69 -9.20 -12.99 2.90
N PHE A 70 -8.02 -13.47 3.31
CA PHE A 70 -7.24 -12.88 4.40
C PHE A 70 -6.10 -12.02 3.86
N VAL A 71 -5.84 -10.88 4.50
CA VAL A 71 -4.64 -10.09 4.25
C VAL A 71 -3.49 -10.66 5.09
N LYS A 72 -2.36 -10.94 4.45
CA LYS A 72 -1.16 -11.49 5.06
C LYS A 72 0.06 -10.63 4.72
N ILE A 73 1.13 -10.82 5.48
CA ILE A 73 2.42 -10.15 5.31
C ILE A 73 3.46 -11.17 4.86
N VAL A 74 4.31 -10.80 3.91
CA VAL A 74 5.42 -11.64 3.46
C VAL A 74 6.47 -11.76 4.56
N LEU A 75 6.76 -13.00 4.95
CA LEU A 75 7.80 -13.34 5.92
C LEU A 75 8.85 -14.23 5.29
N ILE A 76 10.10 -14.03 5.68
CA ILE A 76 11.20 -14.92 5.30
C ILE A 76 10.89 -16.33 5.83
N ASN A 77 11.19 -17.34 5.02
CA ASN A 77 10.99 -18.77 5.32
C ASN A 77 9.54 -19.22 5.59
N THR A 78 8.54 -18.39 5.27
CA THR A 78 7.10 -18.77 5.37
C THR A 78 6.41 -18.64 4.01
N PRO A 79 6.68 -19.55 3.05
CA PRO A 79 6.17 -19.41 1.69
C PRO A 79 4.69 -19.75 1.58
N HIS A 80 3.98 -19.01 0.74
CA HIS A 80 2.59 -19.25 0.35
C HIS A 80 2.55 -19.69 -1.10
N VAL A 81 2.59 -21.01 -1.30
CA VAL A 81 2.72 -21.64 -2.61
C VAL A 81 1.57 -21.25 -3.53
N ARG A 82 1.90 -20.67 -4.68
CA ARG A 82 1.02 -20.59 -5.85
C ARG A 82 0.81 -22.02 -6.35
N GLY A 83 -0.34 -22.62 -6.02
CA GLY A 83 -0.64 -24.01 -6.37
C GLY A 83 -0.27 -24.31 -7.83
N SER A 84 0.48 -25.40 -8.05
CA SER A 84 0.87 -25.86 -9.38
C SER A 84 -0.04 -27.00 -9.77
N SER A 85 -0.87 -26.80 -10.80
CA SER A 85 -1.69 -27.86 -11.39
C SER A 85 -1.07 -28.29 -12.72
N GLY A 86 -0.75 -29.58 -12.86
CA GLY A 86 -0.37 -30.20 -14.13
C GLY A 86 -1.44 -31.16 -14.60
N THR A 87 -1.83 -31.10 -15.87
CA THR A 87 -2.62 -32.14 -16.52
C THR A 87 -1.68 -33.20 -17.08
N GLY A 88 -1.81 -34.44 -16.59
CA GLY A 88 -1.12 -35.61 -17.14
C GLY A 88 -2.06 -36.44 -18.00
N GLU A 89 -1.61 -36.83 -19.18
CA GLU A 89 -2.31 -37.76 -20.07
C GLU A 89 -1.82 -39.20 -19.78
N VAL A 90 -2.75 -40.14 -19.58
CA VAL A 90 -2.42 -41.57 -19.47
C VAL A 90 -2.86 -42.23 -20.78
N GLY A 91 -1.88 -42.74 -21.54
CA GLY A 91 -2.07 -43.25 -22.90
C GLY A 91 -2.98 -44.48 -23.01
N LEU A 92 -3.47 -44.74 -24.23
CA LEU A 92 -4.36 -45.85 -24.56
C LEU A 92 -3.59 -47.14 -24.88
N VAL A 93 -4.03 -48.26 -24.32
CA VAL A 93 -3.49 -49.60 -24.63
C VAL A 93 -4.43 -50.30 -25.61
N THR A 94 -3.94 -50.59 -26.81
CA THR A 94 -4.64 -51.42 -27.80
C THR A 94 -4.15 -52.86 -27.67
N VAL A 95 -5.05 -53.79 -27.36
CA VAL A 95 -4.77 -55.23 -27.36
C VAL A 95 -5.29 -55.83 -28.65
N VAL A 96 -4.41 -56.45 -29.43
CA VAL A 96 -4.76 -57.23 -30.63
C VAL A 96 -4.68 -58.71 -30.26
N THR A 97 -5.79 -59.43 -30.40
CA THR A 97 -5.83 -60.90 -30.29
C THR A 97 -5.92 -61.50 -31.69
N THR A 98 -5.06 -62.47 -31.98
CA THR A 98 -4.95 -63.18 -33.27
C THR A 98 -5.89 -64.37 -33.35
#